data_AF-A0A481QV29-F1
#
_entry.id   AF-A0A481QV29-F1
#
_cell.length_a   1.000
_cell.length_b   1.000
_cell.length_c   1.000
_cell.angle_alpha   90.00
_cell.angle_beta   90.00
_cell.angle_gamma   90.00
#
_symmetry.space_group_name_H-M   'P 1'
#
loop_
_entity.id
_entity.type
_entity.pdbx_description
1 polymer ?
#
loop_
_entity_poly.entity_id
_entity_poly.type
_entity_poly.pdbx_seq_one_letter_code
_entity_poly.pdbx_strand_id
1 'polypeptide(L)' 'MSEDSKVKGPASYFPSIEKKYGQPIDHWLNLLAGLGDKKHMERVAWLKTEHGMGHGHANALVAHHLASSKQ' A
#
# COMPACT_ATOMS: atom_id res chain seq x y z
N MET A 1 -16.96 7.39 18.15
CA MET A 1 -17.56 7.29 16.81
C MET A 1 -16.67 6.35 16.01
N SER A 2 -17.18 5.20 15.58
CA SER A 2 -16.41 4.16 14.90
C SER A 2 -16.92 4.05 13.46
N GLU A 3 -16.18 4.60 12.51
CA GLU A 3 -16.51 4.53 11.09
C GLU A 3 -16.12 3.17 10.51
N ASP A 4 -17.02 2.21 10.66
CA ASP A 4 -17.08 0.98 9.87
C ASP A 4 -17.67 1.31 8.48
N SER A 5 -16.95 2.10 7.69
CA SER A 5 -17.25 2.22 6.26
C SER A 5 -16.60 1.05 5.55
N LYS A 6 -17.25 -0.11 5.65
CA LYS A 6 -17.07 -1.35 4.86
C LYS A 6 -16.19 -1.16 3.61
N VAL A 7 -14.86 -1.14 3.79
CA VAL A 7 -13.94 -0.84 2.69
C VAL A 7 -13.88 -2.09 1.82
N LYS A 8 -14.76 -2.19 0.84
CA LYS A 8 -14.74 -3.28 -0.14
C LYS A 8 -13.66 -2.95 -1.16
N GLY A 9 -12.44 -3.43 -0.92
CA GLY A 9 -11.31 -3.26 -1.84
C GLY A 9 -9.95 -3.40 -1.16
N PRO A 10 -8.85 -3.14 -1.88
CA PRO A 10 -7.49 -3.20 -1.35
C PRO A 10 -7.27 -2.35 -0.09
N ALA A 11 -8.04 -1.28 0.07
CA ALA A 11 -8.01 -0.42 1.25
C ALA A 11 -8.52 -1.09 2.54
N SER A 12 -9.16 -2.26 2.48
CA SER A 12 -9.48 -3.07 3.67
C SER A 12 -8.22 -3.56 4.38
N TYR A 13 -7.11 -3.73 3.64
CA TYR A 13 -5.85 -4.18 4.21
C TYR A 13 -5.11 -3.06 4.94
N PHE A 14 -5.49 -1.79 4.74
CA PHE A 14 -4.77 -0.64 5.23
C PHE A 14 -4.63 -0.59 6.76
N PRO A 15 -5.72 -0.72 7.56
CA PRO A 15 -5.59 -0.74 9.01
C PRO A 15 -4.69 -1.88 9.52
N SER A 16 -4.67 -3.01 8.81
CA SER A 16 -3.83 -4.16 9.16
C SER A 16 -2.36 -3.93 8.80
N ILE A 17 -2.08 -3.24 7.70
CA ILE A 17 -0.72 -2.82 7.30
C ILE A 17 -0.18 -1.84 8.34
N GLU A 18 -0.91 -0.79 8.67
CA GLU A 18 -0.47 0.20 9.67
C GLU A 18 -0.22 -0.47 11.02
N LYS A 19 -1.12 -1.35 11.46
CA LYS A 19 -0.96 -2.10 12.71
C LYS A 19 0.23 -3.06 12.69
N LYS A 20 0.55 -3.66 11.54
CA LYS A 20 1.63 -4.65 11.40
C LYS A 20 3.01 -4.01 11.21
N TYR A 21 3.08 -2.92 10.46
CA TYR A 21 4.33 -2.26 10.10
C TYR A 21 4.57 -0.95 10.86
N GLY A 22 3.60 -0.50 11.67
CA GLY A 22 3.73 0.63 12.58
C GLY A 22 3.74 2.01 11.91
N GLN A 23 3.46 2.08 10.60
CA GLN A 23 3.52 3.32 9.82
C GLN A 23 2.23 3.53 9.03
N PRO A 24 1.76 4.80 8.90
CA PRO A 24 0.51 5.12 8.22
C PRO A 24 0.58 4.81 6.72
N ILE A 25 -0.56 4.58 6.07
CA ILE A 25 -0.62 4.30 4.62
C ILE A 25 0.00 5.42 3.79
N ASP A 26 -0.22 6.67 4.16
CA ASP A 26 0.42 7.82 3.50
C ASP A 26 1.94 7.71 3.47
N HIS A 27 2.58 7.18 4.52
CA HIS A 27 4.02 6.94 4.53
C HIS A 27 4.42 5.98 3.40
N TRP A 28 3.69 4.86 3.29
CA TRP A 28 3.93 3.85 2.26
C TRP A 28 3.66 4.37 0.84
N LEU A 29 2.57 5.12 0.65
CA LEU A 29 2.25 5.73 -0.63
C LEU A 29 3.30 6.77 -1.03
N ASN A 30 3.82 7.55 -0.09
CA ASN A 30 4.87 8.52 -0.36
C ASN A 30 6.20 7.83 -0.75
N LEU A 31 6.55 6.72 -0.09
CA LEU A 31 7.68 5.88 -0.50
C LEU A 31 7.50 5.38 -1.93
N LEU A 32 6.30 4.88 -2.26
CA LEU A 32 5.96 4.45 -3.60
C LEU A 32 6.03 5.61 -4.61
N ALA A 33 5.59 6.82 -4.26
CA ALA A 33 5.71 7.99 -5.12
C ALA A 33 7.18 8.32 -5.40
N GLY A 34 8.07 8.19 -4.41
CA GLY A 34 9.51 8.34 -4.56
C GLY A 34 10.17 7.30 -5.48
N LEU A 35 9.52 6.15 -5.72
CA LEU A 35 10.01 5.14 -6.67
C LEU A 35 9.81 5.55 -8.14
N GLY A 36 9.10 6.64 -8.45
CA GLY A 36 8.87 7.10 -9.82
C GLY A 36 8.00 6.13 -10.63
N ASP A 37 8.19 6.01 -11.94
CA ASP A 37 7.40 5.17 -12.86
C ASP A 37 7.72 3.66 -12.82
N LYS A 38 8.20 3.14 -11.69
CA LYS A 38 8.44 1.69 -11.55
C LYS A 38 7.17 0.89 -11.81
N LYS A 39 7.34 -0.26 -12.47
CA LYS A 39 6.23 -1.17 -12.75
C LYS A 39 5.60 -1.66 -11.46
N HIS A 40 4.31 -2.00 -11.51
CA HIS A 40 3.57 -2.57 -10.37
C HIS A 40 4.37 -3.67 -9.65
N MET A 41 4.88 -4.64 -10.41
CA MET A 41 5.63 -5.78 -9.85
C MET A 41 6.95 -5.36 -9.17
N GLU A 42 7.63 -4.33 -9.66
CA GLU A 42 8.88 -3.84 -9.07
C GLU A 42 8.62 -3.15 -7.72
N ARG A 43 7.54 -2.36 -7.64
CA ARG A 43 7.11 -1.74 -6.38
C ARG A 43 6.70 -2.78 -5.35
N VAL A 44 5.97 -3.82 -5.77
CA VAL A 44 5.59 -4.94 -4.90
C VAL A 44 6.84 -5.67 -4.41
N ALA A 45 7.80 -5.96 -5.29
CA ALA A 45 9.06 -6.59 -4.91
C ALA A 45 9.86 -5.72 -3.94
N TRP A 46 9.92 -4.40 -4.15
CA TRP A 46 10.60 -3.46 -3.26
C TRP A 46 9.99 -3.46 -1.85
N LEU A 47 8.66 -3.38 -1.72
CA LEU A 47 7.99 -3.48 -0.42
C LEU A 47 8.25 -4.82 0.28
N LYS A 48 8.32 -5.91 -0.48
CA LYS A 48 8.65 -7.23 0.06
C LYS A 48 10.09 -7.32 0.56
N THR A 49 11.05 -6.80 -0.21
CA THR A 49 12.48 -6.92 0.09
C THR A 49 12.92 -5.92 1.15
N GLU A 50 12.58 -4.63 1.01
CA GLU A 50 13.02 -3.58 1.93
C GLU A 50 12.24 -3.58 3.24
N HIS A 51 10.94 -3.88 3.19
CA HIS A 51 10.05 -3.74 4.34
C HIS A 51 9.48 -5.06 4.84
N GLY A 52 9.92 -6.20 4.27
CA GLY A 52 9.41 -7.52 4.66
C GLY A 52 7.90 -7.66 4.44
N MET A 53 7.33 -6.88 3.51
CA MET A 53 5.89 -6.81 3.35
C MET A 53 5.34 -8.10 2.72
N GLY A 54 4.18 -8.58 3.18
CA GLY A 54 3.52 -9.74 2.56
C GLY A 54 2.99 -9.43 1.17
N HIS A 55 2.84 -10.44 0.30
CA HIS A 55 2.38 -10.24 -1.09
C HIS A 55 1.04 -9.51 -1.18
N GLY A 56 0.04 -9.90 -0.37
CA GLY A 56 -1.27 -9.24 -0.36
C GLY A 56 -1.21 -7.78 0.10
N HIS A 57 -0.42 -7.48 1.13
CA HIS A 57 -0.24 -6.12 1.64
C HIS A 57 0.47 -5.21 0.64
N ALA A 58 1.56 -5.71 0.03
CA ALA A 58 2.34 -4.97 -0.95
C ALA A 58 1.51 -4.70 -2.22
N ASN A 59 0.78 -5.71 -2.71
CA ASN A 59 -0.10 -5.55 -3.87
C ASN A 59 -1.20 -4.52 -3.59
N ALA A 60 -1.82 -4.56 -2.40
CA ALA A 60 -2.87 -3.62 -2.04
C ALA A 60 -2.40 -2.15 -2.07
N LEU A 61 -1.23 -1.86 -1.49
CA LEU A 61 -0.63 -0.52 -1.52
C LEU A 61 -0.30 -0.06 -2.93
N VAL A 62 0.35 -0.91 -3.72
CA VAL A 62 0.78 -0.55 -5.07
C VAL A 62 -0.42 -0.39 -6.01
N ALA A 63 -1.41 -1.26 -5.93
CA ALA A 63 -2.64 -1.15 -6.70
C ALA A 63 -3.38 0.16 -6.39
N HIS A 64 -3.46 0.53 -5.11
CA HIS A 64 -4.08 1.78 -4.70
C HIS A 64 -3.28 3.00 -5.17
N HIS A 65 -1.96 3.00 -5.00
CA HIS A 65 -1.08 4.07 -5.48
C HIS A 65 -1.22 4.28 -7.01
N LEU A 66 -1.18 3.21 -7.79
CA LEU A 66 -1.30 3.27 -9.25
C LEU A 66 -2.70 3.65 -9.73
N ALA A 67 -3.75 3.25 -9.00
CA ALA A 67 -5.12 3.69 -9.29
C ALA A 67 -5.29 5.19 -9.00
N SER A 68 -4.65 5.70 -7.94
CA SER A 68 -4.68 7.12 -7.56
C SER A 68 -3.85 8.00 -8.51
N SER A 69 -2.71 7.52 -9.02
CA SER A 69 -1.85 8.26 -9.95
C SER A 69 -2.38 8.33 -11.39
N LYS A 70 -3.54 7.72 -11.69
CA LYS A 70 -4.14 7.69 -13.04
C LYS A 70 -5.29 8.68 -13.22
N GLN A 71 -5.37 9.72 -12.39
CA GLN A 71 -6.32 10.81 -12.56
C GLN A 71 -5.76 11.95 -13.41
#